data_AF-T2JSF4-F1
#
_entry.id   AF-T2JSF4-F1
#
_cell.length_a   1.000
_cell.length_b   1.000
_cell.length_c   1.000
_cell.angle_alpha   90.00
_cell.angle_beta   90.00
_cell.angle_gamma   90.00
#
_symmetry.space_group_name_H-M   'P 1'
#
loop_
_entity.id
_entity.type
_entity.pdbx_description
1 polymer ?
#
loop_
_entity_poly.entity_id
_entity_poly.type
_entity_poly.pdbx_seq_one_letter_code
_entity_poly.pdbx_strand_id
1 'polypeptide(L)'
;MSTSLLVPINLDALCLQEPKEVLDTMADYSLLPYKYQGETHGSGQANLSEQALAPLFNHQLTLEAGIHLHWSIPDALTTGTHNTFTTFPQVPNRWLIIRQGGSKGDKQWVVESDYLYPEREPEDNSAPPKAINILIDPPDVVNTDPNDANTYQYQRERYMGRSWQLAEWDSGDASKEYAAALTAVGTNANVPVLDHVKVTFAAFYPNSYSVFGFHDPRLSHGDSWGRFTV
;
A
#
# COMPACT_ATOMS: atom_id res chain seq x y z
N MET A 1 24.04 -24.07 -2.26
CA MET A 1 22.76 -24.56 -2.81
C MET A 1 21.66 -23.73 -2.18
N SER A 2 20.83 -23.04 -2.97
CA SER A 2 19.70 -22.27 -2.45
C SER A 2 18.55 -23.22 -2.14
N THR A 3 18.15 -23.30 -0.88
CA THR A 3 16.97 -24.05 -0.46
C THR A 3 15.73 -23.23 -0.81
N SER A 4 14.93 -23.68 -1.78
CA SER A 4 13.67 -23.01 -2.12
C SER A 4 12.55 -23.54 -1.22
N LEU A 5 11.85 -22.64 -0.53
CA LEU A 5 10.65 -22.95 0.24
C LEU A 5 9.43 -22.53 -0.58
N LEU A 6 8.48 -23.46 -0.79
CA LEU A 6 7.19 -23.13 -1.40
C LEU A 6 6.13 -23.05 -0.31
N VAL A 7 5.50 -21.89 -0.17
CA VAL A 7 4.42 -21.63 0.78
C VAL A 7 3.16 -21.33 -0.01
N PRO A 8 2.11 -22.18 0.04
CA PRO A 8 0.84 -21.86 -0.58
C PRO A 8 0.17 -20.68 0.14
N ILE A 9 -0.42 -19.77 -0.63
CA ILE A 9 -1.17 -18.61 -0.14
C ILE A 9 -2.59 -18.65 -0.72
N ASN A 10 -3.57 -18.14 0.02
CA ASN A 10 -4.91 -17.95 -0.53
C ASN A 10 -4.90 -16.73 -1.46
N LEU A 11 -5.53 -16.87 -2.63
CA LEU A 11 -5.66 -15.83 -3.64
C LEU A 11 -7.14 -15.68 -3.98
N ASP A 12 -7.69 -14.51 -3.68
CA ASP A 12 -9.03 -14.12 -4.04
C ASP A 12 -9.00 -13.25 -5.30
N ALA A 13 -9.98 -13.45 -6.18
CA ALA A 13 -10.14 -12.69 -7.42
C ALA A 13 -11.55 -12.13 -7.53
N LEU A 14 -11.65 -10.80 -7.61
CA LEU A 14 -12.90 -10.08 -7.86
C LEU A 14 -12.91 -9.56 -9.30
N CYS A 15 -13.86 -10.07 -10.08
CA CYS A 15 -14.03 -9.71 -11.49
C CYS A 15 -15.15 -8.69 -11.67
N LEU A 16 -14.81 -7.49 -12.13
CA LEU A 16 -15.74 -6.39 -12.34
C LEU A 16 -15.89 -6.08 -13.83
N GLN A 17 -17.13 -6.07 -14.33
CA GLN A 17 -17.43 -5.69 -15.72
C GLN A 17 -17.56 -4.17 -15.89
N GLU A 18 -17.95 -3.49 -14.82
CA GLU A 18 -18.12 -2.04 -14.74
C GLU A 18 -17.55 -1.56 -13.40
N PRO A 19 -17.17 -0.27 -13.29
CA PRO A 19 -16.70 0.28 -12.04
C PRO A 19 -17.73 0.08 -10.92
N LYS A 20 -17.26 -0.24 -9.71
CA LYS A 20 -18.11 -0.53 -8.57
C LYS A 20 -17.65 0.21 -7.32
N GLU A 21 -18.57 0.90 -6.67
CA GLU A 21 -18.33 1.49 -5.35
C GLU A 21 -18.21 0.40 -4.29
N VAL A 22 -17.17 0.53 -3.47
CA VAL A 22 -16.88 -0.35 -2.34
C VAL A 22 -16.65 0.49 -1.09
N LEU A 23 -16.41 -0.18 0.04
CA LEU A 23 -15.95 0.52 1.24
C LEU A 23 -14.56 1.11 0.99
N ASP A 24 -14.36 2.33 1.46
CA ASP A 24 -13.06 3.00 1.35
C ASP A 24 -12.01 2.38 2.28
N THR A 25 -10.76 2.77 2.08
CA THR A 25 -9.67 2.55 3.02
C THR A 25 -10.06 3.03 4.42
N MET A 26 -9.58 2.34 5.45
CA MET A 26 -9.92 2.68 6.85
C MET A 26 -9.32 4.01 7.30
N ALA A 27 -8.26 4.47 6.63
CA ALA A 27 -7.62 5.74 6.91
C ALA A 27 -7.10 6.40 5.62
N ASP A 28 -7.34 7.70 5.51
CA ASP A 28 -6.71 8.59 4.55
C ASP A 28 -5.79 9.57 5.28
N TYR A 29 -4.49 9.28 5.25
CA TYR A 29 -3.47 10.09 5.90
C TYR A 29 -3.16 11.40 5.18
N SER A 30 -3.62 11.58 3.93
CA SER A 30 -3.42 12.84 3.18
C SER A 30 -4.23 14.00 3.75
N LEU A 31 -5.23 13.70 4.58
CA LEU A 31 -6.07 14.68 5.27
C LEU A 31 -5.40 15.23 6.54
N LEU A 32 -4.30 14.64 7.01
CA LEU A 32 -3.64 15.08 8.24
C LEU A 32 -2.75 16.32 8.00
N PRO A 33 -2.83 17.36 8.85
CA PRO A 33 -2.06 18.58 8.65
C PRO A 33 -0.60 18.40 9.06
N TYR A 34 0.37 18.73 8.20
CA TYR A 34 1.80 18.53 8.42
C TYR A 34 2.62 19.81 8.24
N LYS A 35 3.89 19.76 8.66
CA LYS A 35 4.86 20.83 8.41
C LYS A 35 5.85 20.37 7.36
N TYR A 36 5.99 21.12 6.28
CA TYR A 36 6.93 20.84 5.20
C TYR A 36 7.63 22.12 4.79
N GLN A 37 8.95 22.08 4.71
CA GLN A 37 9.79 23.24 4.34
C GLN A 37 9.47 24.52 5.16
N GLY A 38 9.11 24.37 6.43
CA GLY A 38 8.77 25.48 7.33
C GLY A 38 7.34 26.02 7.21
N GLU A 39 6.56 25.55 6.23
CA GLU A 39 5.15 25.88 6.06
C GLU A 39 4.25 24.83 6.72
N THR A 40 3.06 25.25 7.15
CA THR A 40 2.05 24.35 7.71
C THR A 40 0.96 24.09 6.68
N HIS A 41 0.85 22.85 6.23
CA HIS A 41 -0.19 22.40 5.30
C HIS A 41 -1.39 21.84 6.08
N GLY A 42 -2.60 22.06 5.55
CA GLY A 42 -3.85 21.72 6.27
C GLY A 42 -4.14 22.65 7.46
N SER A 43 -3.60 23.87 7.47
CA SER A 43 -3.80 24.84 8.55
C SER A 43 -5.30 25.10 8.80
N GLY A 44 -5.72 25.04 10.08
CA GLY A 44 -7.13 25.22 10.47
C GLY A 44 -7.90 23.92 10.68
N GLN A 45 -7.32 22.77 10.31
CA GLN A 45 -7.83 21.46 10.69
C GLN A 45 -7.14 20.96 11.96
N ALA A 46 -7.90 20.44 12.91
CA ALA A 46 -7.35 19.88 14.15
C ALA A 46 -6.69 18.51 13.87
N ASN A 47 -5.56 18.19 14.49
CA ASN A 47 -4.93 16.85 14.37
C ASN A 47 -5.73 15.78 15.12
N LEU A 48 -6.93 15.46 14.62
CA LEU A 48 -7.84 14.50 15.21
C LEU A 48 -7.89 13.25 14.35
N SER A 49 -7.91 12.08 14.99
CA SER A 49 -8.06 10.80 14.30
C SER A 49 -9.32 10.74 13.43
N GLU A 50 -10.39 11.44 13.83
CA GLU A 50 -11.65 11.52 13.08
C GLU A 50 -11.52 12.13 11.69
N GLN A 51 -10.46 12.92 11.42
CA GLN A 51 -10.24 13.47 10.07
C GLN A 51 -9.59 12.47 9.13
N ALA A 52 -8.73 11.59 9.64
CA ALA A 52 -8.06 10.59 8.83
C ALA A 52 -8.90 9.32 8.70
N LEU A 53 -9.69 8.95 9.71
CA LEU A 53 -10.43 7.69 9.72
C LEU A 53 -11.70 7.77 8.87
N ALA A 54 -11.90 6.79 7.99
CA ALA A 54 -13.11 6.69 7.20
C ALA A 54 -14.33 6.37 8.09
N PRO A 55 -15.53 6.94 7.82
CA PRO A 55 -16.74 6.56 8.52
C PRO A 55 -17.11 5.12 8.20
N LEU A 56 -17.64 4.39 9.20
CA LEU A 56 -17.83 2.93 9.16
C LEU A 56 -18.75 2.38 8.05
N PHE A 57 -19.42 3.21 7.26
CA PHE A 57 -20.33 2.78 6.17
C PHE A 57 -20.29 3.71 4.94
N ASN A 58 -19.18 4.41 4.75
CA ASN A 58 -19.06 5.36 3.65
C ASN A 58 -18.44 4.67 2.41
N HIS A 59 -19.04 4.91 1.24
CA HIS A 59 -18.58 4.39 -0.04
C HIS A 59 -17.96 5.52 -0.85
N GLN A 60 -16.63 5.60 -0.89
CA GLN A 60 -15.90 6.61 -1.65
C GLN A 60 -14.89 6.00 -2.63
N LEU A 61 -14.46 4.76 -2.40
CA LEU A 61 -13.56 4.08 -3.30
C LEU A 61 -14.33 3.43 -4.45
N THR A 62 -14.03 3.84 -5.67
CA THR A 62 -14.51 3.17 -6.88
C THR A 62 -13.44 2.21 -7.37
N LEU A 63 -13.75 0.91 -7.36
CA LEU A 63 -12.93 -0.08 -8.08
C LEU A 63 -13.24 0.01 -9.57
N GLU A 64 -12.22 0.10 -10.40
CA GLU A 64 -12.37 0.11 -11.85
C GLU A 64 -12.80 -1.26 -12.39
N ALA A 65 -13.33 -1.31 -13.61
CA ALA A 65 -13.54 -2.60 -14.28
C ALA A 65 -12.22 -3.36 -14.45
N GLY A 66 -12.25 -4.70 -14.37
CA GLY A 66 -11.07 -5.54 -14.45
C GLY A 66 -11.07 -6.72 -13.46
N ILE A 67 -9.91 -7.32 -13.25
CA ILE A 67 -9.67 -8.29 -12.17
C ILE A 67 -8.89 -7.61 -11.07
N HIS A 68 -9.45 -7.66 -9.87
CA HIS A 68 -8.78 -7.31 -8.64
C HIS A 68 -8.36 -8.60 -7.94
N LEU A 69 -7.06 -8.76 -7.73
CA LEU A 69 -6.48 -9.85 -6.93
C LEU A 69 -6.18 -9.34 -5.54
N HIS A 70 -6.44 -10.17 -4.53
CA HIS A 70 -6.01 -9.98 -3.15
C HIS A 70 -5.49 -11.30 -2.63
N TRP A 71 -4.34 -11.32 -1.98
CA TRP A 71 -3.81 -12.55 -1.40
C TRP A 71 -3.56 -12.43 0.08
N SER A 72 -3.76 -13.54 0.78
CA SER A 72 -3.52 -13.64 2.22
C SER A 72 -2.03 -13.78 2.51
N ILE A 73 -1.56 -13.11 3.55
CA ILE A 73 -0.25 -13.38 4.15
C ILE A 73 -0.32 -14.70 4.95
N PRO A 74 0.70 -15.57 4.88
CA PRO A 74 0.74 -16.79 5.68
C PRO A 74 0.57 -16.50 7.18
N ASP A 75 -0.20 -17.33 7.89
CA ASP A 75 -0.52 -17.14 9.32
C ASP A 75 0.71 -16.97 10.22
N ALA A 76 1.80 -17.67 9.89
CA ALA A 76 3.07 -17.55 10.60
C ALA A 76 3.65 -16.12 10.56
N LEU A 77 3.29 -15.33 9.54
CA LEU A 77 3.73 -13.96 9.35
C LEU A 77 2.69 -12.91 9.79
N THR A 78 1.52 -13.34 10.24
CA THR A 78 0.47 -12.46 10.82
C THR A 78 0.46 -12.49 12.34
N THR A 79 1.31 -13.31 12.96
CA THR A 79 1.41 -13.44 14.41
C THR A 79 2.49 -12.53 14.99
N GLY A 80 2.08 -11.62 15.88
CA GLY A 80 3.01 -10.74 16.61
C GLY A 80 3.46 -11.33 17.94
N THR A 81 4.69 -11.00 18.38
CA THR A 81 5.19 -11.31 19.73
C THR A 81 5.21 -10.03 20.57
N HIS A 82 4.62 -10.07 21.76
CA HIS A 82 4.50 -8.90 22.63
C HIS A 82 5.56 -8.87 23.74
N ASN A 83 6.27 -7.75 23.87
CA ASN A 83 7.12 -7.43 25.01
C ASN A 83 6.77 -6.04 25.60
N THR A 84 7.58 -5.01 25.33
CA THR A 84 7.24 -3.60 25.50
C THR A 84 6.35 -3.09 24.34
N PHE A 85 6.53 -3.65 23.14
CA PHE A 85 5.72 -3.40 21.96
C PHE A 85 5.35 -4.74 21.31
N THR A 86 4.38 -4.74 20.39
CA THR A 86 4.07 -5.93 19.59
C THR A 86 4.93 -5.94 18.34
N THR A 87 5.79 -6.94 18.21
CA THR A 87 6.69 -7.10 17.06
C THR A 87 6.08 -8.07 16.06
N PHE A 88 5.91 -7.65 14.81
CA PHE A 88 5.47 -8.52 13.70
C PHE A 88 6.64 -8.87 12.79
N PRO A 89 6.68 -10.10 12.25
CA PRO A 89 7.69 -10.48 11.27
C PRO A 89 7.49 -9.71 9.96
N GLN A 90 8.58 -9.49 9.23
CA GLN A 90 8.51 -8.96 7.87
C GLN A 90 7.85 -9.96 6.93
N VAL A 91 7.11 -9.45 5.95
CA VAL A 91 6.44 -10.25 4.91
C VAL A 91 7.14 -10.09 3.57
N PRO A 92 6.92 -11.01 2.61
CA PRO A 92 7.42 -10.82 1.25
C PRO A 92 6.89 -9.53 0.61
N ASN A 93 7.76 -8.85 -0.14
CA ASN A 93 7.50 -7.54 -0.76
C ASN A 93 7.71 -7.53 -2.29
N ARG A 94 8.01 -8.69 -2.89
CA ARG A 94 8.17 -8.88 -4.33
C ARG A 94 7.33 -10.05 -4.78
N TRP A 95 6.31 -9.77 -5.58
CA TRP A 95 5.37 -10.77 -6.09
C TRP A 95 5.41 -10.81 -7.60
N LEU A 96 5.55 -12.00 -8.18
CA LEU A 96 5.48 -12.20 -9.62
C LEU A 96 4.07 -12.63 -9.99
N ILE A 97 3.31 -11.73 -10.61
CA ILE A 97 1.98 -12.05 -11.10
C ILE A 97 2.10 -12.58 -12.52
N ILE A 98 1.62 -13.79 -12.76
CA ILE A 98 1.56 -14.40 -14.08
C ILE A 98 0.10 -14.62 -14.46
N ARG A 99 -0.32 -14.01 -15.57
CA ARG A 99 -1.57 -14.35 -16.25
C ARG A 99 -1.24 -15.27 -17.42
N GLN A 100 -1.91 -16.41 -17.49
CA GLN A 100 -1.78 -17.37 -18.58
C GLN A 100 -3.12 -17.58 -19.31
N GLY A 101 -3.07 -17.55 -20.64
CA GLY A 101 -4.22 -17.81 -21.51
C GLY A 101 -5.26 -16.69 -21.52
N GLY A 102 -6.52 -17.08 -21.77
CA GLY A 102 -7.62 -16.14 -22.02
C GLY A 102 -7.51 -15.44 -23.39
N SER A 103 -8.48 -14.60 -23.71
CA SER A 103 -8.51 -13.85 -24.98
C SER A 103 -7.40 -12.80 -25.11
N LYS A 104 -6.71 -12.47 -24.01
CA LYS A 104 -5.69 -11.42 -23.95
C LYS A 104 -4.26 -11.94 -23.85
N GLY A 105 -4.06 -13.25 -23.85
CA GLY A 105 -2.76 -13.90 -23.80
C GLY A 105 -1.96 -13.67 -22.52
N ASP A 106 -0.75 -14.22 -22.53
CA ASP A 106 0.12 -14.28 -21.36
C ASP A 106 0.70 -12.91 -21.02
N LYS A 107 0.76 -12.61 -19.72
CA LYS A 107 1.39 -11.40 -19.19
C LYS A 107 2.00 -11.64 -17.83
N GLN A 108 3.01 -10.85 -17.53
CA GLN A 108 3.76 -10.94 -16.29
C GLN A 108 4.00 -9.55 -15.71
N TRP A 109 3.88 -9.47 -14.38
CA TRP A 109 4.11 -8.24 -13.63
C TRP A 109 4.89 -8.54 -12.36
N VAL A 110 5.63 -7.54 -11.89
CA VAL A 110 6.21 -7.54 -10.54
C VAL A 110 5.47 -6.51 -9.70
N VAL A 111 4.96 -6.94 -8.56
CA VAL A 111 4.46 -6.04 -7.51
C VAL A 111 5.59 -5.80 -6.51
N GLU A 112 5.97 -4.54 -6.34
CA GLU A 112 6.86 -4.06 -5.30
C GLU A 112 6.00 -3.48 -4.16
N SER A 113 5.67 -4.33 -3.19
CA SER A 113 4.70 -4.01 -2.13
C SER A 113 5.18 -2.89 -1.21
N ASP A 114 6.48 -2.74 -1.02
CA ASP A 114 7.12 -1.75 -0.17
C ASP A 114 7.70 -0.56 -0.94
N TYR A 115 7.49 -0.47 -2.26
CA TYR A 115 7.92 0.68 -3.06
C TYR A 115 7.24 1.96 -2.58
N LEU A 116 8.02 3.01 -2.35
CA LEU A 116 7.53 4.33 -1.99
C LEU A 116 7.59 5.24 -3.21
N TYR A 117 6.44 5.82 -3.58
CA TYR A 117 6.43 6.89 -4.58
C TYR A 117 7.15 8.12 -4.02
N PRO A 118 7.80 8.94 -4.87
CA PRO A 118 8.41 10.19 -4.44
C PRO A 118 7.45 11.05 -3.62
N GLU A 119 8.02 11.90 -2.76
CA GLU A 119 7.28 12.96 -2.10
C GLU A 119 6.54 13.81 -3.13
N ARG A 120 5.35 14.27 -2.74
CA ARG A 120 4.51 15.08 -3.61
C ARG A 120 4.55 16.49 -3.09
N GLU A 121 4.98 17.41 -3.94
CA GLU A 121 4.98 18.83 -3.61
C GLU A 121 3.55 19.29 -3.28
N PRO A 122 3.35 20.14 -2.26
CA PRO A 122 2.03 20.60 -1.87
C PRO A 122 1.23 21.27 -2.99
N GLU A 123 1.90 21.86 -3.99
CA GLU A 123 1.29 22.50 -5.16
C GLU A 123 0.98 21.52 -6.31
N ASP A 124 1.38 20.26 -6.20
CA ASP A 124 1.11 19.22 -7.20
C ASP A 124 -0.37 18.82 -7.20
N ASN A 125 -1.12 19.41 -8.12
CA ASN A 125 -2.53 19.13 -8.35
C ASN A 125 -2.77 17.92 -9.27
N SER A 126 -1.73 17.15 -9.62
CA SER A 126 -1.93 15.93 -10.42
C SER A 126 -2.68 14.86 -9.64
N ALA A 127 -3.32 13.93 -10.35
CA ALA A 127 -4.00 12.82 -9.70
C ALA A 127 -2.98 11.96 -8.93
N PRO A 128 -3.30 11.52 -7.69
CA PRO A 128 -2.43 10.63 -6.95
C PRO A 128 -2.15 9.33 -7.70
N PRO A 129 -0.97 8.72 -7.46
CA PRO A 129 -0.72 7.39 -7.97
C PRO A 129 -1.80 6.43 -7.44
N LYS A 130 -2.10 5.40 -8.23
CA LYS A 130 -3.03 4.33 -7.84
C LYS A 130 -2.37 3.41 -6.81
N ALA A 131 -2.24 3.90 -5.60
CA ALA A 131 -1.60 3.24 -4.48
C ALA A 131 -2.26 3.68 -3.17
N ILE A 132 -2.16 2.84 -2.14
CA ILE A 132 -2.55 3.24 -0.79
C ILE A 132 -1.62 4.34 -0.28
N ASN A 133 -2.10 5.21 0.62
CA ASN A 133 -1.22 6.06 1.40
C ASN A 133 -0.93 5.42 2.76
N ILE A 134 0.29 5.62 3.22
CA ILE A 134 0.77 5.17 4.52
C ILE A 134 1.18 6.38 5.34
N LEU A 135 1.09 6.25 6.66
CA LEU A 135 1.66 7.23 7.57
C LEU A 135 3.18 6.99 7.68
N ILE A 136 3.95 8.05 7.47
CA ILE A 136 5.39 8.10 7.75
C ILE A 136 5.57 8.66 9.15
N ASP A 137 6.47 8.07 9.94
CA ASP A 137 6.78 8.58 11.27
C ASP A 137 7.63 9.86 11.16
N PRO A 138 7.39 10.88 12.00
CA PRO A 138 8.20 12.09 11.98
C PRO A 138 9.65 11.80 12.36
N PRO A 139 10.62 12.56 11.80
CA PRO A 139 12.01 12.44 12.20
C PRO A 139 12.17 12.78 13.69
N ASP A 140 13.15 12.14 14.33
CA ASP A 140 13.43 12.38 15.75
C ASP A 140 13.79 13.86 15.98
N VAL A 141 12.98 14.53 16.80
CA VAL A 141 13.15 15.95 17.16
C VAL A 141 14.42 16.22 17.96
N VAL A 142 15.06 15.17 18.50
CA VAL A 142 16.40 15.27 19.10
C VAL A 142 17.45 15.61 18.05
N ASN A 143 17.27 15.13 16.81
CA ASN A 143 18.23 15.27 15.72
C ASN A 143 17.79 16.27 14.63
N THR A 144 16.55 16.75 14.70
CA THR A 144 15.93 17.59 13.68
C THR A 144 15.12 18.70 14.34
N ASP A 145 15.39 19.98 14.04
CA ASP A 145 14.60 21.10 14.58
C ASP A 145 13.29 21.25 13.77
N PRO A 146 12.11 21.04 14.36
CA PRO A 146 10.82 21.19 13.67
C PRO A 146 10.50 22.60 13.15
N ASN A 147 11.34 23.59 13.47
CA ASN A 147 11.23 24.96 12.99
C ASN A 147 12.30 25.34 11.95
N ASP A 148 13.27 24.46 11.69
CA ASP A 148 14.25 24.67 10.62
C ASP A 148 13.78 23.97 9.33
N ALA A 149 13.34 24.79 8.38
CA ALA A 149 12.88 24.35 7.06
C ALA A 149 13.91 23.53 6.26
N ASN A 150 15.20 23.69 6.56
CA ASN A 150 16.26 22.96 5.87
C ASN A 150 16.47 21.55 6.45
N THR A 151 16.05 21.30 7.68
CA THR A 151 16.25 20.00 8.35
C THR A 151 14.94 19.24 8.53
N TYR A 152 13.81 19.92 8.70
CA TYR A 152 12.49 19.30 8.88
C TYR A 152 11.71 19.25 7.56
N GLN A 153 12.17 18.39 6.65
CA GLN A 153 11.46 18.02 5.43
C GLN A 153 10.67 16.74 5.69
N TYR A 154 9.49 16.90 6.30
CA TYR A 154 8.64 15.77 6.70
C TYR A 154 7.25 15.89 6.10
N GLN A 155 6.95 15.02 5.13
CA GLN A 155 5.58 14.75 4.71
C GLN A 155 5.00 13.63 5.58
N ARG A 156 3.76 13.79 6.05
CA ARG A 156 3.12 12.81 6.93
C ARG A 156 2.81 11.50 6.23
N GLU A 157 2.66 11.55 4.92
CA GLU A 157 2.15 10.47 4.12
C GLU A 157 3.01 10.24 2.88
N ARG A 158 3.13 8.97 2.50
CA ARG A 158 3.68 8.56 1.21
C ARG A 158 2.74 7.55 0.58
N TYR A 159 2.76 7.44 -0.73
CA TYR A 159 2.04 6.38 -1.44
C TYR A 159 2.92 5.13 -1.53
N MET A 160 2.35 3.96 -1.26
CA MET A 160 3.09 2.70 -1.20
C MET A 160 2.48 1.61 -2.07
N GLY A 161 3.35 0.82 -2.68
CA GLY A 161 2.98 -0.34 -3.49
C GLY A 161 2.86 0.02 -4.97
N ARG A 162 3.63 -0.67 -5.82
CA ARG A 162 3.64 -0.41 -7.26
C ARG A 162 3.72 -1.70 -8.06
N SER A 163 2.99 -1.76 -9.17
CA SER A 163 3.08 -2.84 -10.14
C SER A 163 3.81 -2.39 -11.41
N TRP A 164 4.70 -3.23 -11.90
CA TRP A 164 5.46 -3.03 -13.13
C TRP A 164 5.17 -4.17 -14.08
N GLN A 165 5.08 -3.93 -15.38
CA GLN A 165 5.20 -5.04 -16.32
C GLN A 165 6.61 -5.64 -16.18
N LEU A 166 6.72 -6.96 -16.19
CA LEU A 166 8.01 -7.62 -15.94
C LEU A 166 9.11 -7.14 -16.90
N ALA A 167 8.76 -6.81 -18.14
CA ALA A 167 9.69 -6.30 -19.15
C ALA A 167 10.22 -4.88 -18.85
N GLU A 168 9.52 -4.11 -18.03
CA GLU A 168 9.87 -2.74 -17.62
C GLU A 168 10.48 -2.70 -16.22
N TRP A 169 10.48 -3.84 -15.51
CA TRP A 169 10.95 -3.90 -14.13
C TRP A 169 12.47 -3.89 -14.07
N ASP A 170 13.02 -2.76 -13.62
CA ASP A 170 14.43 -2.63 -13.27
C ASP A 170 14.61 -2.72 -11.75
N SER A 171 15.25 -3.79 -11.27
CA SER A 171 15.56 -3.97 -9.85
C SER A 171 16.80 -3.17 -9.41
N GLY A 172 17.61 -2.67 -10.35
CA GLY A 172 18.84 -1.95 -10.08
C GLY A 172 18.72 -0.42 -10.07
N ASP A 173 17.51 0.11 -10.27
CA ASP A 173 17.25 1.54 -10.27
C ASP A 173 17.45 2.14 -8.87
N ALA A 174 18.58 2.84 -8.71
CA ALA A 174 18.99 3.48 -7.46
C ALA A 174 18.12 4.68 -7.05
N SER A 175 17.24 5.17 -7.94
CA SER A 175 16.28 6.23 -7.62
C SER A 175 15.06 5.72 -6.86
N LYS A 176 14.85 4.41 -6.80
CA LYS A 176 13.70 3.81 -6.12
C LYS A 176 13.91 3.81 -4.61
N GLU A 177 12.89 4.24 -3.90
CA GLU A 177 12.81 4.18 -2.44
C GLU A 177 11.87 3.06 -1.99
N TYR A 178 12.17 2.48 -0.82
CA TYR A 178 11.39 1.38 -0.25
C TYR A 178 11.18 1.61 1.25
N ALA A 179 10.05 1.13 1.77
CA ALA A 179 9.80 1.14 3.20
C ALA A 179 10.83 0.27 3.94
N ALA A 180 11.33 0.75 5.08
CA ALA A 180 12.33 0.04 5.87
C ALA A 180 11.83 -1.31 6.40
N ALA A 181 10.52 -1.45 6.57
CA ALA A 181 9.87 -2.71 6.87
C ALA A 181 8.49 -2.78 6.21
N LEU A 182 8.04 -4.00 5.97
CA LEU A 182 6.67 -4.32 5.59
C LEU A 182 6.25 -5.55 6.39
N THR A 183 5.13 -5.45 7.09
CA THR A 183 4.53 -6.53 7.89
C THR A 183 3.06 -6.70 7.53
N ALA A 184 2.40 -7.72 8.09
CA ALA A 184 0.96 -7.92 7.93
C ALA A 184 0.10 -6.76 8.49
N VAL A 185 0.68 -5.88 9.30
CA VAL A 185 -0.03 -4.78 9.99
C VAL A 185 0.46 -3.37 9.60
N GLY A 186 1.32 -3.27 8.58
CA GLY A 186 1.82 -2.00 8.05
C GLY A 186 3.34 -1.95 7.93
N THR A 187 3.89 -0.74 7.88
CA THR A 187 5.31 -0.45 7.60
C THR A 187 6.24 -0.47 8.80
N ASN A 188 5.72 -0.75 10.00
CA ASN A 188 6.49 -0.79 11.24
C ASN A 188 6.51 -2.20 11.80
N ALA A 189 7.71 -2.75 12.01
CA ALA A 189 7.87 -4.04 12.67
C ALA A 189 7.44 -4.00 14.14
N ASN A 190 7.78 -2.90 14.82
CA ASN A 190 7.46 -2.68 16.22
C ASN A 190 6.24 -1.76 16.33
N VAL A 191 5.13 -2.33 16.81
CA VAL A 191 3.86 -1.62 16.90
C VAL A 191 3.54 -1.35 18.37
N PRO A 192 3.61 -0.10 18.84
CA PRO A 192 3.31 0.24 20.23
C PRO A 192 1.82 0.13 20.55
N VAL A 193 0.96 0.50 19.59
CA VAL A 193 -0.50 0.43 19.71
C VAL A 193 -1.05 -0.20 18.44
N LEU A 194 -1.86 -1.24 18.61
CA LEU A 194 -2.50 -1.96 17.53
C LEU A 194 -3.93 -1.44 17.36
N ASP A 195 -4.14 -0.54 16.41
CA ASP A 195 -5.44 0.02 16.07
C ASP A 195 -6.16 -0.78 14.97
N HIS A 196 -7.42 -0.43 14.71
CA HIS A 196 -8.25 -1.12 13.71
C HIS A 196 -7.74 -0.97 12.27
N VAL A 197 -7.00 0.10 11.94
CA VAL A 197 -6.40 0.29 10.61
C VAL A 197 -5.26 -0.70 10.44
N LYS A 198 -4.38 -0.81 11.44
CA LYS A 198 -3.23 -1.72 11.44
C LYS A 198 -3.65 -3.18 11.39
N VAL A 199 -4.62 -3.62 12.21
CA VAL A 199 -5.07 -5.03 12.19
C VAL A 199 -5.74 -5.43 10.89
N THR A 200 -6.33 -4.48 10.15
CA THR A 200 -7.00 -4.75 8.87
C THR A 200 -6.11 -4.53 7.67
N PHE A 201 -4.86 -4.06 7.85
CA PHE A 201 -3.97 -3.67 6.76
C PHE A 201 -3.86 -4.73 5.65
N ALA A 202 -3.38 -5.93 5.97
CA ALA A 202 -3.26 -7.01 4.98
C ALA A 202 -4.59 -7.75 4.69
N ALA A 203 -5.54 -7.67 5.62
CA ALA A 203 -6.78 -8.46 5.57
C ALA A 203 -7.90 -7.78 4.77
N PHE A 204 -7.83 -6.47 4.57
CA PHE A 204 -8.86 -5.69 3.90
C PHE A 204 -8.32 -5.09 2.60
N TYR A 205 -8.88 -5.53 1.47
CA TYR A 205 -8.36 -5.19 0.13
C TYR A 205 -8.17 -3.67 -0.08
N PRO A 206 -9.11 -2.77 0.24
CA PRO A 206 -8.89 -1.33 0.13
C PRO A 206 -7.65 -0.82 0.89
N ASN A 207 -7.31 -1.39 2.05
CA ASN A 207 -6.13 -0.97 2.80
C ASN A 207 -4.80 -1.43 2.20
N SER A 208 -4.82 -2.35 1.23
CA SER A 208 -3.60 -2.97 0.68
C SER A 208 -3.67 -3.28 -0.81
N TYR A 209 -4.55 -2.64 -1.58
CA TYR A 209 -4.83 -3.00 -2.97
C TYR A 209 -3.60 -2.87 -3.91
N SER A 210 -2.61 -2.04 -3.53
CA SER A 210 -1.34 -1.87 -4.24
C SER A 210 -0.16 -2.63 -3.60
N VAL A 211 -0.36 -3.23 -2.43
CA VAL A 211 0.67 -3.85 -1.59
C VAL A 211 0.51 -5.38 -1.58
N PHE A 212 -0.66 -5.87 -1.19
CA PHE A 212 -1.03 -7.30 -1.22
C PHE A 212 -2.16 -7.56 -2.21
N GLY A 213 -2.28 -6.66 -3.19
CA GLY A 213 -3.27 -6.72 -4.24
C GLY A 213 -2.67 -6.36 -5.58
N PHE A 214 -3.45 -6.64 -6.62
CA PHE A 214 -3.11 -6.31 -7.99
C PHE A 214 -4.39 -6.05 -8.80
N HIS A 215 -4.34 -5.11 -9.74
CA HIS A 215 -5.44 -4.84 -10.66
C HIS A 215 -4.99 -5.04 -12.11
N ASP A 216 -5.69 -5.92 -12.83
CA ASP A 216 -5.60 -6.05 -14.28
C ASP A 216 -6.81 -5.33 -14.93
N PRO A 217 -6.62 -4.14 -15.52
CA PRO A 217 -7.73 -3.36 -16.08
C PRO A 217 -8.28 -3.93 -17.39
N ARG A 218 -7.66 -4.96 -17.98
CA ARG A 218 -7.88 -5.32 -19.39
C ARG A 218 -8.93 -6.40 -19.62
N LEU A 219 -10.15 -6.18 -19.10
CA LEU A 219 -11.28 -7.04 -19.40
C LEU A 219 -12.46 -6.26 -19.93
N SER A 220 -12.92 -6.70 -21.09
CA SER A 220 -14.14 -6.24 -21.75
C SER A 220 -15.21 -7.33 -21.70
N HIS A 221 -16.47 -6.91 -21.81
CA HIS A 221 -17.61 -7.83 -21.86
C HIS A 221 -17.41 -8.88 -22.96
N GLY A 222 -17.41 -10.17 -22.59
CA GLY A 222 -17.20 -11.30 -23.52
C GLY A 222 -15.79 -11.91 -23.55
N ASP A 223 -14.83 -11.37 -22.79
CA ASP A 223 -13.49 -11.97 -22.67
C ASP A 223 -13.51 -13.26 -21.82
N SER A 224 -12.71 -14.25 -22.20
CA SER A 224 -12.49 -15.45 -21.38
C SER A 224 -11.41 -15.19 -20.33
N TRP A 225 -11.68 -15.65 -19.10
CA TRP A 225 -10.79 -15.47 -17.97
C TRP A 225 -9.47 -16.25 -18.15
N GLY A 226 -8.35 -15.58 -17.92
CA GLY A 226 -7.03 -16.22 -17.82
C GLY A 226 -6.81 -16.82 -16.43
N ARG A 227 -5.88 -17.76 -16.32
CA ARG A 227 -5.42 -18.28 -15.01
C ARG A 227 -4.39 -17.31 -14.44
N PHE A 228 -4.55 -16.95 -13.16
CA PHE A 228 -3.58 -16.14 -12.43
C PHE A 228 -2.78 -17.01 -11.46
N THR A 229 -1.51 -16.65 -11.27
CA THR A 229 -0.62 -17.23 -10.24
C THR A 229 0.20 -16.09 -9.67
N VAL A 230 0.37 -16.12 -8.34
CA VAL A 230 1.10 -15.15 -7.51
C VAL A 230 2.21 -15.89 -6.78
#